data_AF-A0A2P6PR98-F1
#
_entry.id   AF-A0A2P6PR98-F1
#
_cell.length_a   1.000
_cell.length_b   1.000
_cell.length_c   1.000
_cell.angle_alpha   90.00
_cell.angle_beta   90.00
_cell.angle_gamma   90.00
#
_symmetry.space_group_name_H-M   'P 1'
#
loop_
_entity.id
_entity.type
_entity.pdbx_description
1 polymer ?
#
loop_
_entity_poly.entity_id
_entity_poly.type
_entity_poly.pdbx_seq_one_letter_code
_entity_poly.pdbx_strand_id
1 'polypeptide(L)'
;MSLPWVKRYVNKSFGIVFTNFRYKLKKHFEQFSTKEEALENKHKDVKTEEEWAFLCTYFSSEDFQIVSEKNSINRSRLKYHHKAGSKSFMSHQEQIAAQSGEMLGAIERFEMEYKSIQKGWDLGAKELWVSDLLMYII
;
A
#
# COMPACT_ATOMS: atom_id res chain seq x y z
N MET A 1 -18.42 18.84 -21.12
CA MET A 1 -17.01 18.44 -20.99
C MET A 1 -16.77 17.90 -19.59
N SER A 2 -16.38 16.64 -19.42
CA SER A 2 -16.02 16.12 -18.09
C SER A 2 -14.61 16.57 -17.71
N LEU A 3 -14.44 17.25 -16.58
CA LEU A 3 -13.12 17.69 -16.13
C LEU A 3 -12.27 16.46 -15.73
N PRO A 4 -11.08 16.26 -16.33
CA PRO A 4 -10.27 15.06 -16.07
C PRO A 4 -9.92 14.85 -14.60
N TRP A 5 -9.70 15.93 -13.84
CA TRP A 5 -9.41 15.85 -12.41
C TRP A 5 -10.62 15.38 -11.59
N VAL A 6 -11.84 15.79 -11.97
CA VAL A 6 -13.08 15.33 -11.32
C VAL A 6 -13.24 13.83 -11.54
N LYS A 7 -13.06 13.35 -12.77
CA LYS A 7 -13.12 11.91 -13.09
C LYS A 7 -12.09 11.11 -12.27
N ARG A 8 -10.85 11.60 -12.18
CA ARG A 8 -9.80 10.97 -11.35
C ARG A 8 -10.17 10.92 -9.88
N TYR A 9 -10.68 12.02 -9.34
CA TYR A 9 -11.10 12.10 -7.94
C TYR A 9 -12.24 11.13 -7.62
N VAL A 10 -13.26 11.09 -8.48
CA VAL A 10 -14.43 10.22 -8.34
C VAL A 10 -13.99 8.75 -8.38
N ASN A 11 -13.20 8.35 -9.38
CA ASN A 11 -12.69 6.98 -9.49
C ASN A 11 -11.83 6.58 -8.28
N LYS A 12 -10.95 7.47 -7.81
CA LYS A 12 -10.15 7.23 -6.61
C LYS A 12 -11.02 7.04 -5.38
N SER A 13 -12.05 7.86 -5.22
CA SER A 13 -12.98 7.78 -4.09
C SER A 13 -13.76 6.47 -4.09
N PHE A 14 -14.32 6.08 -5.25
CA PHE A 14 -14.99 4.79 -5.40
C PHE A 14 -14.04 3.61 -5.14
N GLY A 15 -12.81 3.68 -5.65
CA GLY A 15 -11.79 2.68 -5.38
C GLY A 15 -11.51 2.50 -3.89
N ILE A 16 -11.29 3.60 -3.16
CA ILE A 16 -11.05 3.58 -1.71
C ILE A 16 -12.24 2.97 -0.96
N VAL A 17 -13.46 3.43 -1.27
CA VAL A 17 -14.68 2.92 -0.62
C VAL A 17 -14.84 1.42 -0.87
N PHE A 18 -14.64 0.97 -2.10
CA PHE A 18 -14.75 -0.43 -2.47
C PHE A 18 -13.67 -1.30 -1.81
N THR A 19 -12.41 -0.86 -1.79
CA THR A 19 -11.32 -1.58 -1.12
C THR A 19 -11.58 -1.69 0.38
N ASN A 20 -12.03 -0.61 1.03
CA ASN A 20 -12.36 -0.61 2.45
C ASN A 20 -13.55 -1.53 2.75
N PHE A 21 -14.56 -1.55 1.88
CA PHE A 21 -15.69 -2.46 1.99
C PHE A 21 -15.24 -3.92 1.92
N ARG A 22 -14.47 -4.30 0.89
CA ARG A 22 -13.92 -5.66 0.76
C ARG A 22 -13.04 -6.06 1.94
N TYR A 23 -12.23 -5.14 2.46
CA TYR A 23 -11.42 -5.38 3.66
C TYR A 23 -12.29 -5.74 4.87
N LYS A 24 -13.38 -5.00 5.11
CA LYS A 24 -14.31 -5.30 6.22
C LYS A 24 -14.94 -6.68 6.06
N LEU A 25 -15.38 -7.02 4.86
CA LEU A 25 -15.98 -8.32 4.57
C LEU A 25 -14.99 -9.46 4.77
N LYS A 26 -13.74 -9.30 4.33
CA LYS A 26 -12.68 -10.30 4.56
C LYS A 26 -12.38 -10.46 6.05
N LYS A 27 -12.30 -9.35 6.80
CA LYS A 27 -12.08 -9.38 8.25
C LYS A 27 -13.23 -10.07 8.99
N HIS A 28 -14.47 -9.89 8.55
CA HIS A 28 -15.63 -10.62 9.08
C HIS A 28 -15.52 -12.11 8.78
N PHE A 29 -15.22 -12.46 7.52
CA PHE A 29 -15.00 -13.85 7.11
C PHE A 29 -13.92 -14.56 7.95
N GLU A 30 -12.82 -13.88 8.27
CA GLU A 30 -11.71 -14.41 9.08
C GLU A 30 -12.03 -14.63 10.56
N GLN A 31 -13.21 -14.22 11.03
CA GLN A 31 -13.67 -14.53 12.40
C GLN A 31 -14.13 -15.97 12.56
N PHE A 32 -14.44 -16.64 11.44
CA PHE A 32 -14.96 -18.01 11.42
C PHE A 32 -13.84 -18.97 11.05
N SER A 33 -13.89 -20.18 11.63
CA SER A 33 -12.85 -21.18 11.41
C SER A 33 -13.07 -21.96 10.12
N THR A 34 -14.33 -22.11 9.71
CA THR A 34 -14.72 -22.86 8.51
C THR A 34 -15.52 -22.00 7.54
N LYS A 35 -15.51 -22.40 6.27
CA LYS A 35 -16.28 -21.71 5.23
C LYS A 35 -17.78 -21.86 5.48
N GLU A 36 -18.20 -23.02 5.96
CA GLU A 36 -19.60 -23.36 6.25
C GLU A 36 -20.15 -22.45 7.36
N GLU A 37 -19.39 -22.26 8.44
CA GLU A 37 -19.74 -21.34 9.52
C GLU A 37 -19.81 -19.89 9.01
N ALA A 38 -18.87 -19.49 8.15
CA ALA A 38 -18.90 -18.17 7.54
C ALA A 38 -20.13 -17.97 6.64
N LEU A 39 -20.55 -19.00 5.88
CA LEU A 39 -21.72 -18.95 5.00
C LEU A 39 -23.02 -18.72 5.77
N GLU A 40 -23.18 -19.34 6.94
CA GLU A 40 -24.35 -19.14 7.81
C GLU A 40 -24.36 -17.74 8.44
N ASN A 41 -23.20 -17.10 8.58
CA ASN A 41 -23.03 -15.82 9.25
C ASN A 41 -22.77 -14.66 8.27
N LYS A 42 -23.79 -14.30 7.47
CA LYS A 42 -23.72 -13.17 6.54
C LYS A 42 -23.39 -11.84 7.22
N HIS A 43 -22.46 -11.09 6.62
CA HIS A 43 -22.20 -9.71 7.03
C HIS A 43 -23.39 -8.78 6.69
N LYS A 44 -23.82 -7.97 7.65
CA LYS A 44 -24.98 -7.05 7.55
C LYS A 44 -24.99 -6.10 6.35
N ASP A 45 -23.81 -5.71 5.87
CA ASP A 45 -23.66 -4.77 4.75
C ASP A 45 -23.74 -5.45 3.37
N VAL A 46 -23.85 -6.79 3.32
CA VAL A 46 -24.03 -7.56 2.07
C VAL A 46 -25.52 -7.75 1.79
N LYS A 47 -25.95 -7.45 0.57
CA LYS A 47 -27.38 -7.36 0.25
C LYS A 47 -28.02 -8.74 0.21
N THR A 48 -27.41 -9.69 -0.48
CA THR A 48 -27.99 -11.02 -0.69
C THR A 48 -27.11 -12.14 -0.16
N GLU A 49 -27.71 -13.29 0.12
CA GLU A 49 -26.97 -14.48 0.56
C GLU A 49 -26.08 -15.03 -0.57
N GLU A 50 -26.51 -14.90 -1.82
CA GLU A 50 -25.75 -15.33 -2.99
C GLU A 50 -24.46 -14.50 -3.16
N GLU A 51 -24.54 -13.18 -2.94
CA GLU A 51 -23.37 -12.29 -2.93
C GLU A 51 -22.38 -12.71 -1.84
N TRP A 52 -22.89 -13.05 -0.65
CA TRP A 52 -22.05 -13.50 0.45
C TRP A 52 -21.42 -14.87 0.16
N ALA A 53 -22.20 -15.81 -0.37
CA ALA A 53 -21.72 -17.14 -0.74
C ALA A 53 -20.63 -17.09 -1.82
N PHE A 54 -20.79 -16.19 -2.79
CA PHE A 54 -19.74 -15.88 -3.77
C PHE A 54 -18.47 -15.38 -3.09
N LEU A 55 -18.58 -14.43 -2.15
CA LEU A 55 -17.44 -13.86 -1.46
C LEU A 55 -16.73 -14.88 -0.55
N CYS A 56 -17.47 -15.70 0.21
CA CYS A 56 -16.90 -16.79 1.00
C CYS A 56 -16.14 -17.77 0.10
N THR A 57 -16.72 -18.15 -1.05
CA THR A 57 -16.04 -19.02 -2.02
C THR A 57 -14.78 -18.35 -2.58
N TYR A 58 -14.84 -17.06 -2.90
CA TYR A 58 -13.70 -16.29 -3.38
C TYR A 58 -12.59 -16.18 -2.32
N PHE A 59 -12.92 -15.90 -1.05
CA PHE A 59 -11.92 -15.80 0.02
C PHE A 59 -11.31 -17.14 0.40
N SER A 60 -12.04 -18.24 0.22
CA SER A 60 -11.53 -19.61 0.36
C SER A 60 -10.76 -20.11 -0.87
N SER A 61 -10.75 -19.37 -1.98
CA SER A 61 -10.04 -19.81 -3.18
C SER A 61 -8.52 -19.79 -2.98
N GLU A 62 -7.85 -20.81 -3.52
CA GLU A 62 -6.39 -20.95 -3.43
C GLU A 62 -5.66 -19.75 -4.05
N ASP A 63 -6.09 -19.32 -5.24
CA ASP A 63 -5.55 -18.14 -5.93
C ASP A 63 -5.57 -16.89 -5.04
N PHE A 64 -6.68 -16.66 -4.35
CA PHE A 64 -6.79 -15.52 -3.44
C PHE A 64 -5.86 -15.67 -2.23
N GLN A 65 -5.82 -16.85 -1.62
CA GLN A 65 -5.01 -17.12 -0.44
C GLN A 65 -3.51 -16.96 -0.72
N ILE A 66 -3.02 -17.50 -1.84
CA ILE A 66 -1.62 -17.36 -2.28
C ILE A 66 -1.22 -15.89 -2.39
N VAL A 67 -2.05 -15.08 -3.07
CA VAL A 67 -1.77 -13.66 -3.27
C VAL A 67 -1.87 -12.89 -1.95
N SER A 68 -2.86 -13.20 -1.12
CA SER A 68 -3.07 -12.56 0.18
C SER A 68 -1.91 -12.83 1.14
N GLU A 69 -1.46 -14.07 1.24
CA GLU A 69 -0.34 -14.47 2.08
C GLU A 69 0.96 -13.81 1.62
N LYS A 70 1.25 -13.86 0.31
CA LYS A 70 2.43 -13.19 -0.26
C LYS A 70 2.43 -11.69 0.04
N ASN A 71 1.29 -11.02 -0.08
CA ASN A 71 1.16 -9.61 0.23
C ASN A 71 1.34 -9.32 1.73
N SER A 72 0.83 -10.20 2.61
CA SER A 72 1.01 -10.12 4.05
C SER A 72 2.49 -10.23 4.44
N ILE A 73 3.20 -11.22 3.88
CA ILE A 73 4.64 -11.42 4.09
C ILE A 73 5.45 -10.23 3.54
N ASN A 74 5.12 -9.73 2.36
CA ASN A 74 5.79 -8.55 1.81
C ASN A 74 5.57 -7.33 2.70
N ARG A 75 4.38 -7.18 3.28
CA ARG A 75 4.06 -6.09 4.19
C ARG A 75 4.81 -6.22 5.52
N SER A 76 4.96 -7.43 6.06
CA SER A 76 5.73 -7.66 7.29
C SER A 76 7.24 -7.45 7.11
N ARG A 77 7.75 -7.64 5.89
CA ARG A 77 9.16 -7.36 5.53
C ARG A 77 9.44 -5.90 5.22
N LEU A 78 8.42 -5.06 5.07
CA LEU A 78 8.58 -3.63 4.75
C LEU A 78 9.09 -2.89 6.00
N LYS A 79 10.39 -2.62 6.03
CA LYS A 79 11.06 -2.00 7.20
C LYS A 79 10.85 -0.49 7.33
N TYR A 80 10.68 0.21 6.21
CA TYR A 80 10.54 1.67 6.18
C TYR A 80 9.74 2.12 4.97
N HIS A 81 9.04 3.25 5.09
CA HIS A 81 8.17 3.76 4.05
C HIS A 81 8.84 4.83 3.20
N HIS A 82 8.98 4.58 1.89
CA HIS A 82 9.36 5.60 0.92
C HIS A 82 8.23 6.64 0.75
N LYS A 83 8.61 7.88 0.45
CA LYS A 83 7.73 9.04 0.23
C LYS A 83 7.75 9.58 -1.19
N ALA A 84 8.58 9.01 -2.08
CA ALA A 84 8.64 9.33 -3.51
C ALA A 84 7.32 9.04 -4.28
N GLY A 85 6.34 8.40 -3.61
CA GLY A 85 5.04 8.10 -4.19
C GLY A 85 5.15 7.02 -5.27
N SER A 86 4.48 7.24 -6.40
CA SER A 86 4.46 6.32 -7.54
C SER A 86 5.56 6.61 -8.58
N LYS A 87 6.41 7.62 -8.35
CA LYS A 87 7.54 7.90 -9.23
C LYS A 87 8.69 6.95 -8.93
N SER A 88 9.37 6.48 -9.96
CA SER A 88 10.62 5.73 -9.81
C SER A 88 11.75 6.66 -9.35
N PHE A 89 12.79 6.09 -8.73
CA PHE A 89 13.98 6.84 -8.31
C PHE A 89 14.65 7.56 -9.48
N MET A 90 14.73 6.91 -10.65
CA MET A 90 15.27 7.51 -11.88
C MET A 90 14.44 8.71 -12.34
N SER A 91 13.10 8.58 -12.34
CA SER A 91 12.22 9.70 -12.71
C SER A 91 12.37 10.88 -11.75
N HIS A 92 12.59 10.61 -10.46
CA HIS A 92 12.89 11.66 -9.49
C HIS A 92 14.23 12.35 -9.79
N GLN A 93 15.28 11.57 -10.08
CA GLN A 93 16.60 12.13 -10.43
C GLN A 93 16.57 12.95 -11.72
N GLU A 94 15.92 12.47 -12.78
CA GLU A 94 15.75 13.22 -14.03
C GLU A 94 15.03 14.55 -13.80
N GLN A 95 13.98 14.55 -12.97
CA GLN A 95 13.27 15.77 -12.64
C GLN A 95 14.16 16.77 -11.87
N ILE A 96 14.98 16.29 -10.95
CA ILE A 96 15.89 17.15 -10.17
C ILE A 96 17.00 17.68 -11.06
N ALA A 97 17.59 16.85 -11.91
CA ALA A 97 18.61 17.27 -12.87
C ALA A 97 18.07 18.30 -13.86
N ALA A 98 16.83 18.16 -14.32
CA ALA A 98 16.17 19.15 -15.16
C ALA A 98 15.93 20.50 -14.45
N GLN A 99 15.82 20.52 -13.12
CA GLN A 99 15.59 21.74 -12.34
C GLN A 99 16.88 22.40 -11.83
N SER A 100 17.88 21.60 -11.44
CA SER A 100 19.10 22.04 -10.78
C SER A 100 20.35 21.98 -11.67
N GLY A 101 20.29 21.25 -12.78
CA GLY A 101 21.43 21.00 -13.67
C GLY A 101 22.32 19.83 -13.22
N GLU A 102 22.11 19.27 -12.03
CA GLU A 102 22.94 18.22 -11.45
C GLU A 102 22.11 17.05 -10.90
N MET A 103 22.72 15.85 -10.89
CA MET A 103 22.14 14.70 -10.21
C MET A 103 22.55 14.66 -8.74
N LEU A 104 21.57 14.40 -7.86
CA LEU A 104 21.86 14.22 -6.43
C LEU A 104 22.70 12.98 -6.15
N GLY A 105 23.58 13.11 -5.15
CA GLY A 105 24.32 12.00 -4.57
C GLY A 105 23.40 10.96 -3.93
N ALA A 106 23.93 9.75 -3.67
CA ALA A 106 23.14 8.65 -3.13
C ALA A 106 22.52 8.97 -1.74
N ILE A 107 23.27 9.66 -0.89
CA ILE A 107 22.86 10.03 0.47
C ILE A 107 21.74 11.10 0.45
N GLU A 108 21.91 12.14 -0.37
CA GLU A 108 20.94 13.24 -0.50
C GLU A 108 19.63 12.74 -1.11
N ARG A 109 19.71 11.85 -2.10
CA ARG A 109 18.54 11.20 -2.68
C ARG A 109 17.79 10.39 -1.63
N PHE A 110 18.49 9.59 -0.83
CA PHE A 110 17.85 8.83 0.25
C PHE A 110 17.17 9.76 1.26
N GLU A 111 17.81 10.87 1.63
CA GLU A 111 17.15 11.84 2.51
C GLU A 111 15.86 12.40 1.89
N MET A 112 15.88 12.83 0.63
CA MET A 112 14.66 13.35 -0.02
C MET A 112 13.54 12.30 -0.07
N GLU A 113 13.86 11.06 -0.41
CA GLU A 113 12.87 10.02 -0.68
C GLU A 113 12.25 9.45 0.61
N TYR A 114 12.94 9.54 1.75
CA TYR A 114 12.51 8.90 3.00
C TYR A 114 12.24 9.90 4.14
N LYS A 115 12.59 11.18 3.97
CA LYS A 115 12.24 12.26 4.91
C LYS A 115 11.04 13.05 4.41
N SER A 116 9.95 13.01 5.16
CA SER A 116 8.79 13.87 4.91
C SER A 116 9.05 15.27 5.45
N ILE A 117 8.69 16.30 4.67
CA ILE A 117 8.70 17.70 5.15
C ILE A 117 7.74 17.88 6.33
N GLN A 118 6.59 17.22 6.32
CA GLN A 118 5.57 17.34 7.37
C GLN A 118 5.80 16.41 8.55
N LYS A 119 6.20 15.16 8.28
CA LYS A 119 6.27 14.08 9.30
C LYS A 119 7.69 13.72 9.73
N GLY A 120 8.70 14.36 9.14
CA GLY A 120 10.10 14.00 9.36
C GLY A 120 10.46 12.63 8.78
N TRP A 121 11.52 12.04 9.34
CA TRP A 121 12.02 10.73 8.94
C TRP A 121 11.08 9.60 9.34
N ASP A 122 11.00 8.59 8.47
CA ASP A 122 10.60 7.25 8.91
C ASP A 122 11.68 6.67 9.85
N LEU A 123 11.27 6.08 10.97
CA LEU A 123 12.20 5.61 12.01
C LEU A 123 13.18 4.56 11.47
N GLY A 124 12.69 3.60 10.69
CA GLY A 124 13.54 2.56 10.10
C GLY A 124 14.48 3.10 9.03
N ALA A 125 14.05 4.12 8.27
CA ALA A 125 14.92 4.78 7.31
C ALA A 125 16.00 5.62 8.00
N LYS A 126 15.68 6.27 9.12
CA LYS A 126 16.64 7.08 9.89
C LYS A 126 17.78 6.24 10.44
N GLU A 127 17.47 5.06 10.98
CA GLU A 127 18.49 4.13 11.51
C GLU A 127 19.48 3.70 10.43
N LEU A 128 18.97 3.35 9.23
CA LEU A 128 19.82 3.02 8.09
C LEU A 128 20.65 4.21 7.62
N TRP A 129 20.05 5.39 7.52
CA TRP A 129 20.75 6.60 7.09
C TRP A 129 21.91 6.97 8.05
N VAL A 130 21.70 6.84 9.35
CA VAL A 130 22.75 7.06 10.36
C VAL A 130 23.84 6.00 10.24
N SER A 131 23.48 4.72 10.05
CA SER A 131 24.45 3.64 9.84
C SER A 131 25.31 3.86 8.60
N ASP A 132 24.68 4.22 7.48
CA ASP A 132 25.38 4.46 6.22
C ASP A 132 26.33 5.65 6.33
N LEU A 133 25.89 6.76 6.95
CA LEU A 133 26.76 7.91 7.21
C LEU A 133 27.96 7.58 8.09
N LEU A 134 27.75 6.79 9.15
CA LEU A 134 28.85 6.37 10.02
C LEU A 134 29.87 5.49 9.29
N MET A 135 29.44 4.72 8.29
CA MET A 135 30.33 3.89 7.46
C MET A 135 31.25 4.73 6.55
N TYR A 136 30.88 5.99 6.26
CA TYR A 136 31.70 6.92 5.46
C TYR A 136 32.58 7.85 6.31
N ILE A 137 32.48 7.80 7.65
CA ILE A 137 33.22 8.68 8.57
C ILE A 137 34.39 7.95 9.28
N ILE A 138 34.52 6.63 9.11
CA ILE A 138 35.64 5.80 9.58
C ILE A 138 36.57 5.48 8.40
#